data_AF-A0A661K154-F1
#
_entry.id   AF-A0A661K154-F1
#
_cell.length_a   1.000
_cell.length_b   1.000
_cell.length_c   1.000
_cell.angle_alpha   90.00
_cell.angle_beta   90.00
_cell.angle_gamma   90.00
#
_symmetry.space_group_name_H-M   'P 1'
#
loop_
_entity.id
_entity.type
_entity.pdbx_description
1 polymer ?
#
loop_
_entity_poly.entity_id
_entity_poly.type
_entity_poly.pdbx_seq_one_letter_code
_entity_poly.pdbx_strand_id
1 'polypeptide(L)'
;MCDIIWCKKEIDGKPCNTVNYLDPYCFWNWEGKINCAACGTVYYIHMIQGFMYKGPEERPGEKPDIMPLYADKPLDGYDNYLPGTEGRTRPYHCLPRHIYLGKADMVKFSIRGRPVRGWCPQPPSAGIAGSHGFKWDIQKLSPEVWEEYQEKLKNGEVKEW
;
A
#
# COMPACT_ATOMS: atom_id res chain seq x y z
N MET A 1 4.80 6.21 -13.08
CA MET A 1 4.02 7.46 -12.95
C MET A 1 2.62 7.13 -13.42
N CYS A 2 1.56 7.57 -12.75
CA CYS A 2 0.20 7.42 -13.28
C CYS A 2 -0.20 8.67 -14.06
N ASP A 3 -1.19 8.53 -14.94
CA ASP A 3 -1.78 9.67 -15.64
C ASP A 3 -2.38 10.70 -14.67
N ILE A 4 -2.48 11.94 -15.15
CA ILE A 4 -2.98 13.10 -14.41
C ILE A 4 -4.39 13.45 -14.86
N ILE A 5 -5.14 14.16 -14.01
CA ILE A 5 -6.39 14.80 -14.41
C ILE A 5 -6.18 16.31 -14.47
N TRP A 6 -6.13 16.85 -15.69
CA TRP A 6 -6.21 18.30 -15.89
C TRP A 6 -7.67 18.73 -15.91
N CYS A 7 -8.13 19.34 -14.82
CA CYS A 7 -9.49 19.84 -14.70
C CYS A 7 -9.69 21.07 -15.62
N LYS A 8 -10.59 20.95 -16.61
CA LYS A 8 -10.98 22.03 -17.52
C LYS A 8 -12.38 22.59 -17.24
N LYS A 9 -12.97 22.24 -16.09
CA LYS A 9 -14.30 22.72 -15.71
C LYS A 9 -14.32 24.24 -15.57
N GLU A 10 -15.31 24.90 -16.16
CA GLU A 10 -15.54 26.32 -15.94
C GLU A 10 -16.21 26.55 -14.59
N ILE A 11 -15.59 27.41 -13.77
CA ILE A 11 -16.11 27.92 -12.50
C ILE A 11 -16.03 29.43 -12.57
N ASP A 12 -17.14 30.13 -12.28
CA ASP A 12 -17.23 31.59 -12.27
C ASP A 12 -16.70 32.26 -13.56
N GLY A 13 -16.98 31.63 -14.71
CA GLY A 13 -16.57 32.11 -16.03
C GLY A 13 -15.08 31.92 -16.35
N LYS A 14 -14.34 31.13 -15.57
CA LYS A 14 -12.93 30.79 -15.82
C LYS A 14 -12.69 29.27 -15.74
N PRO A 15 -11.85 28.70 -16.62
CA PRO A 15 -11.46 27.29 -16.51
C PRO A 15 -10.60 27.07 -15.25
N CYS A 16 -10.96 26.06 -14.45
CA CYS A 16 -10.28 25.70 -13.20
C CYS A 16 -8.77 25.44 -13.40
N ASN A 17 -8.41 24.76 -14.48
CA ASN A 17 -7.03 24.47 -14.89
C ASN A 17 -6.14 23.78 -13.85
N THR A 18 -6.72 23.22 -12.79
CA THR A 18 -5.98 22.49 -11.77
C THR A 18 -5.56 21.12 -12.31
N VAL A 19 -4.29 20.78 -12.17
CA VAL A 19 -3.74 19.47 -12.48
C VAL A 19 -3.74 18.64 -11.21
N ASN A 20 -4.47 17.53 -11.21
CA ASN A 20 -4.53 16.59 -10.11
C ASN A 20 -3.58 15.43 -10.39
N TYR A 21 -2.59 15.24 -9.53
CA TYR A 21 -1.59 14.20 -9.67
C TYR A 21 -2.06 12.92 -8.97
N LEU A 22 -2.10 11.84 -9.74
CA LEU A 22 -2.46 10.51 -9.26
C LEU A 22 -1.17 9.75 -8.93
N ASP A 23 -1.00 9.35 -7.69
CA ASP A 23 0.18 8.59 -7.28
C ASP A 23 0.05 7.10 -7.61
N PRO A 24 1.16 6.43 -8.00
CA PRO A 24 1.13 5.02 -8.36
C PRO A 24 0.76 4.11 -7.18
N TYR A 25 1.07 4.50 -5.95
CA TYR A 25 0.76 3.68 -4.78
C TYR A 25 -0.74 3.50 -4.54
N CYS A 26 -1.54 4.43 -5.04
CA CYS A 26 -2.98 4.43 -4.90
C CYS A 26 -3.72 4.08 -6.21
N PHE A 27 -3.24 4.59 -7.35
CA PHE A 27 -3.97 4.60 -8.62
C PHE A 27 -3.42 3.64 -9.70
N TRP A 28 -2.44 2.78 -9.38
CA TRP A 28 -1.83 1.89 -10.39
C TRP A 28 -2.83 0.95 -11.07
N ASN A 29 -3.69 0.28 -10.30
CA ASN A 29 -4.86 -0.44 -10.80
C ASN A 29 -6.06 -0.03 -9.94
N TRP A 30 -6.78 0.98 -10.40
CA TRP A 30 -7.87 1.56 -9.62
C TRP A 30 -9.03 1.99 -10.50
N GLU A 31 -10.24 1.82 -9.98
CA GLU A 31 -11.48 2.24 -10.60
C GLU A 31 -12.33 2.92 -9.54
N GLY A 32 -12.90 4.08 -9.87
CA GLY A 32 -13.77 4.81 -8.96
C GLY A 32 -13.81 6.30 -9.25
N LYS A 33 -14.31 7.05 -8.26
CA LYS A 33 -14.55 8.49 -8.35
C LYS A 33 -13.53 9.30 -7.57
N ILE A 34 -13.01 10.34 -8.19
CA ILE A 34 -12.03 11.27 -7.64
C ILE A 34 -12.47 12.70 -7.87
N ASN A 35 -12.26 13.58 -6.89
CA ASN A 35 -12.55 15.01 -7.02
C ASN A 35 -11.32 15.79 -7.49
N CYS A 36 -11.56 16.90 -8.17
CA CYS A 36 -10.55 17.95 -8.33
C CYS A 36 -10.33 18.67 -7.00
N ALA A 37 -9.06 18.82 -6.59
CA ALA A 37 -8.69 19.44 -5.32
C ALA A 37 -9.07 20.92 -5.21
N ALA A 38 -9.21 21.63 -6.33
CA ALA A 38 -9.57 23.05 -6.34
C ALA A 38 -11.08 23.29 -6.36
N CYS A 39 -11.76 22.69 -7.35
CA CYS A 39 -13.14 23.01 -7.68
C CYS A 39 -14.16 21.99 -7.18
N GLY A 40 -13.70 20.86 -6.61
CA GLY A 40 -14.57 19.80 -6.10
C GLY A 40 -15.32 19.00 -7.18
N THR A 41 -15.12 19.29 -8.48
CA THR A 41 -15.73 18.50 -9.55
C THR A 41 -15.28 17.04 -9.45
N VAL A 42 -16.24 16.12 -9.44
CA VAL A 42 -15.98 14.69 -9.32
C VAL A 42 -15.91 14.06 -10.71
N TYR A 43 -14.89 13.24 -10.90
CA TYR A 43 -14.61 12.50 -12.12
C TYR A 43 -14.59 11.00 -11.81
N TYR A 44 -15.21 10.20 -12.66
CA TYR A 44 -14.98 8.76 -12.68
C TYR A 44 -13.78 8.45 -13.57
N ILE A 45 -12.86 7.62 -13.07
CA ILE A 45 -11.71 7.10 -13.81
C ILE A 45 -11.57 5.60 -13.61
N HIS A 46 -10.99 4.94 -14.61
CA HIS A 46 -10.51 3.57 -14.54
C HIS A 46 -9.08 3.52 -15.05
N MET A 47 -8.17 3.12 -14.18
CA MET A 47 -6.72 3.06 -14.37
C MET A 47 -6.26 1.61 -14.42
N ILE A 48 -5.45 1.29 -15.44
CA ILE A 48 -4.79 -0.01 -15.61
C ILE A 48 -3.30 0.25 -15.78
N GLN A 49 -2.46 -0.33 -14.91
CA GLN A 49 -1.00 -0.14 -14.90
C GLN A 49 -0.56 1.32 -14.93
N GLY A 50 -1.35 2.20 -14.29
CA GLY A 50 -1.13 3.63 -14.22
C GLY A 50 -1.56 4.44 -15.45
N PHE A 51 -2.11 3.81 -16.48
CA PHE A 51 -2.71 4.51 -17.62
C PHE A 51 -4.22 4.62 -17.47
N MET A 52 -4.79 5.75 -17.87
CA MET A 52 -6.22 5.99 -17.84
C MET A 52 -6.90 5.26 -18.99
N TYR A 53 -7.44 4.08 -18.69
CA TYR A 53 -8.17 3.25 -19.62
C TYR A 53 -9.56 3.82 -19.95
N LYS A 54 -10.21 4.43 -18.95
CA LYS A 54 -11.50 5.11 -19.11
C LYS A 54 -11.57 6.35 -18.22
N GLY A 55 -12.26 7.38 -18.70
CA GLY A 55 -12.36 8.67 -18.04
C GLY A 55 -11.35 9.69 -18.59
N PRO A 56 -11.27 10.89 -17.98
CA PRO A 56 -12.06 11.34 -16.83
C PRO A 56 -13.48 11.73 -17.26
N GLU A 57 -14.50 11.04 -16.71
CA GLU A 57 -15.92 11.33 -16.96
C GLU A 57 -16.50 12.14 -15.80
N GLU A 58 -17.08 13.32 -16.08
CA GLU A 58 -17.72 14.13 -15.03
C GLU A 58 -18.93 13.42 -14.40
N ARG A 59 -18.98 13.41 -13.06
CA ARG A 59 -20.07 12.86 -12.24
C ARG A 59 -20.57 13.94 -11.27
N PRO A 60 -21.32 14.95 -11.76
CA PRO A 60 -21.78 16.05 -10.93
C PRO A 60 -22.71 15.57 -9.81
N GLY A 61 -22.53 16.10 -8.61
CA GLY A 61 -23.37 15.78 -7.43
C GLY A 61 -23.04 14.48 -6.72
N GLU A 62 -22.12 13.67 -7.24
CA GLU A 62 -21.65 12.45 -6.57
C GLU A 62 -20.54 12.76 -5.56
N LYS A 63 -20.35 11.88 -4.58
CA LYS A 63 -19.22 11.94 -3.64
C LYS A 63 -18.00 11.22 -4.23
N PRO A 64 -16.78 11.77 -4.07
CA PRO A 64 -15.57 11.06 -4.46
C PRO A 64 -15.32 9.88 -3.51
N ASP A 65 -14.79 8.78 -4.05
CA ASP A 65 -14.34 7.64 -3.27
C ASP A 65 -12.97 7.92 -2.65
N ILE A 66 -12.13 8.68 -3.37
CA ILE A 66 -10.79 9.08 -2.92
C ILE A 66 -10.40 10.44 -3.49
N MET A 67 -9.62 11.20 -2.71
CA MET A 67 -9.08 12.49 -3.13
C MET A 67 -7.68 12.33 -3.75
N PRO A 68 -7.24 13.24 -4.64
CA PRO A 68 -5.86 13.27 -5.13
C PRO A 68 -4.87 13.49 -3.99
N LEU A 69 -3.62 13.06 -4.18
CA LEU A 69 -2.57 13.27 -3.20
C LEU A 69 -2.01 14.70 -3.25
N TYR A 70 -1.83 15.22 -4.46
CA TYR A 70 -1.27 16.53 -4.73
C TYR A 70 -1.95 17.11 -5.96
N ALA A 71 -2.11 18.43 -5.97
CA ALA A 71 -2.63 19.14 -7.13
C ALA A 71 -1.99 20.52 -7.22
N ASP A 72 -1.81 21.04 -8.42
CA ASP A 72 -1.33 22.39 -8.64
C ASP A 72 -2.04 23.09 -9.81
N LYS A 73 -1.75 24.38 -9.95
CA LYS A 73 -2.23 25.23 -11.04
C LYS A 73 -1.02 25.76 -11.81
N PRO A 74 -0.53 25.02 -12.82
CA PRO A 74 0.66 25.43 -13.58
C PRO A 74 0.50 26.80 -14.27
N LEU A 75 -0.73 27.16 -14.63
CA LEU A 75 -1.06 28.42 -15.28
C LEU A 75 -1.26 29.59 -14.30
N ASP A 76 -1.23 29.34 -12.99
CA ASP A 76 -1.46 30.32 -11.92
C ASP A 76 -0.26 30.33 -10.96
N GLY A 77 0.95 30.43 -11.53
CA GLY A 77 2.20 30.50 -10.77
C GLY A 77 2.55 29.23 -9.97
N TYR A 78 1.97 28.08 -10.32
CA TYR A 78 2.12 26.82 -9.59
C TYR A 78 1.57 26.88 -8.15
N ASP A 79 0.52 27.66 -7.91
CA ASP A 79 -0.26 27.55 -6.67
C ASP A 79 -0.72 26.10 -6.47
N ASN A 80 -0.59 25.57 -5.25
CA ASN A 80 -0.68 24.13 -5.01
C ASN A 80 -1.48 23.74 -3.76
N TYR A 81 -1.95 22.49 -3.78
CA TYR A 81 -2.57 21.83 -2.66
C TYR A 81 -1.68 20.68 -2.21
N LEU A 82 -1.05 20.88 -1.06
CA LEU A 82 -0.17 19.90 -0.43
C LEU A 82 -0.96 18.67 0.05
N PRO A 83 -0.32 17.51 0.20
CA PRO A 83 -0.95 16.33 0.79
C PRO A 83 -1.53 16.62 2.17
N GLY A 84 -2.76 16.16 2.41
CA GLY A 84 -3.48 16.35 3.68
C GLY A 84 -4.14 17.72 3.87
N THR A 85 -4.33 18.49 2.79
CA THR A 85 -5.13 19.71 2.83
C THR A 85 -6.60 19.33 3.03
N GLU A 86 -7.18 19.75 4.16
CA GLU A 86 -8.54 19.36 4.57
C GLU A 86 -9.58 19.63 3.47
N GLY A 87 -10.36 18.59 3.13
CA GLY A 87 -11.41 18.64 2.11
C GLY A 87 -10.94 18.74 0.65
N ARG A 88 -9.62 18.76 0.39
CA ARG A 88 -9.06 18.93 -0.97
C ARG A 88 -8.19 17.77 -1.41
N THR A 89 -7.24 17.36 -0.57
CA THR A 89 -6.30 16.28 -0.85
C THR A 89 -6.28 15.26 0.27
N ARG A 90 -5.94 14.02 -0.05
CA ARG A 90 -5.79 12.97 0.97
C ARG A 90 -4.47 13.12 1.73
N PRO A 91 -4.38 12.66 2.99
CA PRO A 91 -3.11 12.59 3.72
C PRO A 91 -2.15 11.59 3.05
N TYR A 92 -0.85 11.90 3.13
CA TYR A 92 0.21 10.99 2.72
C TYR A 92 0.67 10.13 3.90
N HIS A 93 0.42 8.83 3.84
CA HIS A 93 0.83 7.90 4.90
C HIS A 93 2.11 7.13 4.60
N CYS A 94 2.80 7.41 3.47
CA CYS A 94 3.96 6.64 2.99
C CYS A 94 3.69 5.13 2.85
N LEU A 95 2.43 4.71 2.83
CA LEU A 95 2.03 3.32 2.73
C LEU A 95 1.27 3.14 1.42
N PRO A 96 1.58 2.09 0.63
CA PRO A 96 0.76 1.75 -0.51
C PRO A 96 -0.61 1.27 -0.06
N ARG A 97 -1.59 1.24 -0.99
CA ARG A 97 -2.90 0.63 -0.67
C ARG A 97 -2.70 -0.78 -0.13
N HIS A 98 -3.56 -1.17 0.82
CA HIS A 98 -3.49 -2.46 1.50
C HIS A 98 -3.42 -3.68 0.56
N ILE A 99 -3.92 -3.56 -0.67
CA ILE A 99 -3.85 -4.61 -1.71
C ILE A 99 -2.42 -4.85 -2.23
N TYR A 100 -1.53 -3.86 -2.14
CA TYR A 100 -0.13 -3.94 -2.55
C TYR A 100 0.81 -4.21 -1.37
N LEU A 101 0.29 -4.22 -0.15
CA LEU A 101 1.05 -4.70 1.00
C LEU A 101 1.14 -6.23 0.87
N GLY A 102 2.32 -6.72 0.50
CA GLY A 102 2.62 -8.14 0.60
C GLY A 102 2.31 -8.61 2.02
N LYS A 103 1.59 -9.71 2.15
CA LYS A 103 1.51 -10.37 3.45
C LYS A 103 2.82 -11.09 3.67
N ALA A 104 3.45 -10.85 4.82
CA ALA A 104 4.61 -11.65 5.19
C ALA A 104 4.14 -13.10 5.34
N ASP A 105 4.68 -13.99 4.51
CA ASP A 105 4.46 -15.41 4.70
C ASP A 105 5.17 -15.82 6.00
N MET A 106 4.38 -16.34 6.92
CA MET A 106 4.86 -16.84 8.19
C MET A 106 5.50 -18.22 7.96
N VAL A 107 6.76 -18.20 7.55
CA VAL A 107 7.53 -19.42 7.29
C VAL A 107 8.13 -19.93 8.60
N LYS A 108 7.86 -21.20 8.95
CA LYS A 108 8.49 -21.89 10.09
C LYS A 108 9.81 -22.57 9.70
N PHE A 109 9.91 -23.06 8.46
CA PHE A 109 11.08 -23.77 7.92
C PHE A 109 11.51 -23.20 6.57
N SER A 110 12.80 -22.97 6.40
CA SER A 110 13.41 -22.61 5.11
C SER A 110 13.24 -23.72 4.08
N ILE A 111 13.46 -23.40 2.80
CA ILE A 111 13.51 -24.37 1.68
C ILE A 111 14.54 -25.50 1.89
N ARG A 112 15.53 -25.30 2.78
CA ARG A 112 16.53 -26.31 3.15
C ARG A 112 16.11 -27.15 4.37
N GLY A 113 14.85 -27.04 4.80
CA GLY A 113 14.30 -27.77 5.93
C GLY A 113 14.73 -27.25 7.31
N ARG A 114 15.32 -26.05 7.39
CA ARG A 114 15.84 -25.49 8.66
C ARG A 114 14.83 -24.54 9.29
N PRO A 115 14.60 -24.58 10.61
CA PRO A 115 13.77 -23.59 11.30
C PRO A 115 14.22 -22.15 10.99
N VAL A 116 13.28 -21.21 10.82
CA VAL A 116 13.57 -19.78 10.55
C VAL A 116 12.85 -18.87 11.55
N ARG A 117 13.43 -17.69 11.82
CA ARG A 117 12.93 -16.73 12.84
C ARG A 117 11.66 -15.98 12.44
N GLY A 118 11.20 -16.13 11.18
CA GLY A 118 10.00 -15.45 10.70
C GLY A 118 8.77 -15.80 11.53
N TRP A 119 8.72 -17.03 12.05
CA TRP A 119 7.86 -17.45 13.14
C TRP A 119 8.65 -17.35 14.44
N CYS A 120 8.14 -16.73 15.52
CA CYS A 120 8.81 -16.69 16.83
C CYS A 120 8.94 -18.12 17.39
N PRO A 121 10.02 -18.86 17.08
CA PRO A 121 10.04 -20.30 17.26
C PRO A 121 10.69 -20.64 18.60
N GLN A 122 11.00 -19.64 19.41
CA GLN A 122 11.70 -19.73 20.68
C GLN A 122 10.70 -19.34 21.78
N PRO A 123 10.74 -19.99 22.95
CA PRO A 123 9.86 -19.66 24.05
C PRO A 123 10.15 -18.23 24.52
N PRO A 124 9.13 -17.54 25.09
CA PRO A 124 9.27 -16.16 25.60
C PRO A 124 10.45 -15.94 26.57
N SER A 125 10.96 -17.02 27.17
CA SER A 125 12.07 -17.01 28.12
C SER A 125 13.47 -16.91 27.50
N ALA A 126 13.63 -16.99 26.18
CA ALA A 126 14.95 -17.12 25.56
C ALA A 126 15.76 -15.80 25.42
N GLY A 127 15.36 -14.71 26.09
CA GLY A 127 16.22 -13.55 26.35
C GLY A 127 15.51 -12.34 26.97
N ILE A 128 16.23 -11.23 27.16
CA ILE A 128 15.71 -10.02 27.82
C ILE A 128 14.60 -9.42 26.95
N ALA A 129 13.39 -9.29 27.49
CA ALA A 129 12.23 -8.73 26.78
C ALA A 129 11.92 -9.40 25.42
N GLY A 130 12.17 -10.71 25.29
CA GLY A 130 11.95 -11.45 24.03
C GLY A 130 13.03 -11.20 22.96
N SER A 131 14.15 -10.57 23.31
CA SER A 131 15.31 -10.47 22.42
C SER A 131 16.03 -11.83 22.34
N HIS A 132 16.29 -12.31 21.13
CA HIS A 132 16.99 -13.58 20.91
C HIS A 132 18.28 -13.31 20.11
N GLY A 133 19.46 -13.67 20.66
CA GLY A 133 20.73 -13.56 19.93
C GLY A 133 20.79 -14.50 18.72
N PHE A 134 21.68 -14.26 17.74
CA PHE A 134 21.72 -14.97 16.43
C PHE A 134 21.99 -16.49 16.48
N LYS A 135 22.37 -17.04 17.64
CA LYS A 135 22.64 -18.47 17.82
C LYS A 135 21.32 -19.25 17.82
N TRP A 136 21.26 -20.31 17.00
CA TRP A 136 20.14 -21.24 16.98
C TRP A 136 20.30 -22.29 18.08
N ASP A 137 19.32 -22.40 18.97
CA ASP A 137 19.21 -23.45 19.97
C ASP A 137 17.98 -24.30 19.62
N ILE A 138 18.19 -25.37 18.84
CA ILE A 138 17.14 -26.26 18.34
C ILE A 138 16.38 -26.92 19.50
N GLN A 139 17.04 -27.14 20.64
CA GLN A 139 16.44 -27.73 21.83
C GLN A 139 15.49 -26.79 22.57
N LYS A 140 15.52 -25.49 22.24
CA LYS A 140 14.63 -24.47 22.79
C LYS A 140 13.60 -24.02 21.76
N LEU A 141 13.23 -24.87 20.82
CA LEU A 141 12.09 -24.56 19.97
C LEU A 141 10.80 -24.57 20.80
N SER A 142 9.85 -23.70 20.47
CA SER A 142 8.50 -23.77 21.03
C SER A 142 7.91 -25.16 20.75
N PRO A 143 7.13 -25.76 21.67
CA PRO A 143 6.65 -27.14 21.56
C PRO A 143 6.03 -27.48 20.20
N GLU A 144 5.20 -26.57 19.66
CA GLU A 144 4.55 -26.73 18.36
C GLU A 144 5.54 -26.82 17.19
N VAL A 145 6.62 -26.05 17.22
CA VAL A 145 7.64 -26.06 16.16
C VAL A 145 8.56 -27.26 16.31
N TRP A 146 8.77 -27.73 17.55
CA TRP A 146 9.56 -28.92 17.83
C TRP A 146 8.85 -30.20 17.37
N GLU A 147 7.56 -30.34 17.68
CA GLU A 147 6.74 -31.46 17.20
C GLU A 147 6.71 -31.52 15.67
N GLU A 148 6.46 -30.39 15.01
CA GLU A 148 6.46 -30.30 13.54
C GLU A 148 7.86 -30.62 12.95
N TYR A 149 8.95 -30.22 13.62
CA TYR A 149 10.31 -30.56 13.19
C TYR A 149 10.56 -32.08 13.29
N GLN A 150 10.15 -32.72 14.39
CA GLN A 150 10.32 -34.16 14.60
C GLN A 150 9.51 -34.99 13.60
N GLU A 151 8.29 -34.55 13.26
CA GLU A 151 7.48 -35.20 12.23
C GLU A 151 8.13 -35.10 10.84
N LYS A 152 8.59 -33.91 10.46
CA LYS A 152 9.30 -33.71 9.20
C LYS A 152 10.61 -34.48 9.13
N LEU A 153 11.29 -34.67 10.26
CA LEU A 153 12.51 -35.45 10.35
C LEU A 153 12.25 -36.92 10.09
N LYS A 154 11.15 -37.46 10.65
CA LYS A 154 10.68 -38.83 10.38
C LYS A 154 10.30 -39.02 8.91
N ASN A 155 9.71 -38.01 8.28
CA ASN A 155 9.33 -38.05 6.87
C ASN A 155 10.50 -37.81 5.89
N GLY A 156 11.71 -37.52 6.40
CA GLY A 156 12.89 -37.22 5.57
C GLY A 156 12.82 -35.86 4.86
N GLU A 157 11.90 -34.99 5.25
CA GLU A 157 11.69 -33.65 4.67
C GLU A 157 12.72 -32.63 5.19
N VAL A 158 13.31 -32.91 6.35
CA VAL A 158 14.35 -32.08 6.98
C VAL A 158 15.53 -32.95 7.39
N LYS A 159 16.74 -32.36 7.46
CA LYS A 159 17.97 -33.04 7.89
C LYS A 159 18.39 -32.56 9.27
N GLU A 160 18.99 -33.46 10.06
CA GLU A 160 19.77 -33.07 11.24
C GLU A 160 20.96 -32.20 10.82
N TRP A 161 21.35 -31.31 11.73
CA TRP A 161 22.36 -30.28 11.50
C TRP A 161 23.78 -30.82 11.63
#